data_AF-A0A6A0GVT9-F1
#
_entry.id   AF-A0A6A0GVT9-F1
#
_cell.length_a   1.000
_cell.length_b   1.000
_cell.length_c   1.000
_cell.angle_alpha   90.00
_cell.angle_beta   90.00
_cell.angle_gamma   90.00
#
_symmetry.space_group_name_H-M   'P 1'
#
loop_
_entity.id
_entity.type
_entity.pdbx_description
1 polymer ?
#
loop_
_entity_poly.entity_id
_entity_poly.type
_entity_poly.pdbx_seq_one_letter_code
_entity_poly.pdbx_strand_id
1 'polypeptide(L)'
;MALEDSDCCSRNMCGNLRPLDIKIIDCNQTEVMKLSRPLACQGCCFPCCLQTMDVECPPGTVVGRIEERWSILTPKFDIKNEAGETVLKIKGPICQCNCCGDVEFEVSLKLSQ
;
A
#
# COMPACT_ATOMS: atom_id res chain seq x y z
N MET A 1 1.42 6.86 -16.57
CA MET A 1 0.28 5.91 -16.52
C MET A 1 0.58 4.87 -15.45
N ALA A 2 -0.44 4.29 -14.82
CA ALA A 2 -0.27 3.20 -13.86
C ALA A 2 -0.82 1.90 -14.47
N LEU A 3 -0.03 0.84 -14.42
CA LEU A 3 -0.40 -0.49 -14.89
C LEU A 3 -0.37 -1.45 -13.70
N GLU A 4 -1.49 -2.08 -13.45
CA GLU A 4 -1.61 -3.14 -12.45
C GLU A 4 -1.55 -4.49 -13.17
N ASP A 5 -0.57 -5.34 -12.82
CA ASP A 5 -0.47 -6.68 -13.39
C ASP A 5 -1.32 -7.65 -12.53
N SER A 6 -2.38 -8.22 -13.08
CA SER A 6 -3.35 -9.03 -12.31
C SER A 6 -4.12 -10.03 -13.17
N ASP A 7 -4.13 -11.30 -12.73
CA ASP A 7 -4.80 -12.39 -13.44
C ASP A 7 -6.31 -12.49 -13.12
N CYS A 8 -7.10 -12.92 -14.12
CA CYS A 8 -8.57 -12.79 -14.17
C CYS A 8 -9.31 -13.64 -13.12
N CYS A 9 -8.75 -14.78 -12.69
CA CYS A 9 -9.37 -15.67 -11.70
C CYS A 9 -9.22 -15.21 -10.24
N SER A 10 -8.49 -14.11 -9.98
CA SER A 10 -8.19 -13.64 -8.63
C SER A 10 -9.18 -12.60 -8.08
N ARG A 11 -10.14 -12.11 -8.90
CA ARG A 11 -11.06 -11.02 -8.52
C ARG A 11 -12.27 -11.44 -7.67
N ASN A 12 -12.67 -12.72 -7.70
CA ASN A 12 -13.96 -13.16 -7.12
C ASN A 12 -13.88 -14.09 -5.90
N MET A 13 -12.72 -14.67 -5.57
CA MET A 13 -12.61 -15.67 -4.49
C MET A 13 -11.73 -15.23 -3.30
N CYS A 14 -10.79 -14.28 -3.49
CA CYS A 14 -9.77 -13.93 -2.47
C CYS A 14 -9.50 -12.42 -2.24
N GLY A 15 -10.28 -11.50 -2.83
CA GLY A 15 -10.21 -10.05 -2.50
C GLY A 15 -8.79 -9.44 -2.42
N ASN A 16 -8.48 -8.76 -1.31
CA ASN A 16 -7.21 -8.06 -1.04
C ASN A 16 -6.00 -8.98 -0.72
N LEU A 17 -6.19 -10.30 -0.69
CA LEU A 17 -5.14 -11.26 -0.31
C LEU A 17 -4.05 -11.43 -1.37
N ARG A 18 -4.23 -10.92 -2.58
CA ARG A 18 -3.32 -11.13 -3.72
C ARG A 18 -2.07 -10.23 -3.62
N PRO A 19 -0.93 -10.68 -4.20
CA PRO A 19 0.19 -9.80 -4.47
C PRO A 19 -0.28 -8.66 -5.37
N LEU A 20 0.31 -7.49 -5.20
CA LEU A 20 0.00 -6.31 -6.00
C LEU A 20 1.30 -5.74 -6.51
N ASP A 21 1.46 -5.76 -7.83
CA ASP A 21 2.55 -5.08 -8.54
C ASP A 21 1.95 -3.98 -9.41
N ILE A 22 2.27 -2.73 -9.07
CA ILE A 22 1.88 -1.55 -9.83
C ILE A 22 3.13 -0.94 -10.45
N LYS A 23 3.10 -0.75 -11.77
CA LYS A 23 4.15 -0.07 -12.52
C LYS A 23 3.68 1.31 -12.92
N ILE A 24 4.48 2.32 -12.61
CA ILE A 24 4.27 3.68 -13.07
C ILE A 24 5.20 3.91 -14.25
N ILE A 25 4.62 4.18 -15.41
CA ILE A 25 5.33 4.45 -16.66
C ILE A 25 5.17 5.91 -17.07
N ASP A 26 6.22 6.50 -17.65
CA ASP A 26 6.19 7.85 -18.21
C ASP A 26 5.49 7.88 -19.59
N CYS A 27 5.47 9.05 -20.24
CA CYS A 27 4.92 9.21 -21.60
C CYS A 27 5.74 8.50 -22.69
N ASN A 28 6.98 8.12 -22.41
CA ASN A 28 7.89 7.39 -23.30
C ASN A 28 7.82 5.88 -23.07
N GLN A 29 6.84 5.38 -22.30
CA GLN A 29 6.69 3.96 -21.94
C GLN A 29 7.86 3.40 -21.12
N THR A 30 8.63 4.26 -20.45
CA THR A 30 9.70 3.84 -19.55
C THR A 30 9.15 3.70 -18.14
N GLU A 31 9.48 2.58 -17.48
CA GLU A 31 9.10 2.35 -16.08
C GLU A 31 9.95 3.24 -15.17
N VAL A 32 9.28 4.15 -14.44
CA VAL A 32 9.93 5.12 -13.56
C VAL A 32 9.81 4.75 -12.10
N MET A 33 8.74 4.05 -11.72
CA MET A 33 8.52 3.60 -10.35
C MET A 33 7.74 2.30 -10.33
N LYS A 34 8.06 1.44 -9.36
CA LYS A 34 7.36 0.18 -9.11
C LYS A 34 6.94 0.10 -7.65
N LEU A 35 5.70 -0.29 -7.43
CA LEU A 35 5.15 -0.58 -6.11
C LEU A 35 4.87 -2.07 -6.04
N SER A 36 5.49 -2.78 -5.09
CA SER A 36 5.35 -4.23 -4.96
C SER A 36 4.90 -4.61 -3.55
N ARG A 37 3.75 -5.27 -3.46
CA ARG A 37 3.21 -5.83 -2.22
C ARG A 37 3.18 -7.36 -2.36
N PRO A 38 3.92 -8.10 -1.53
CA PRO A 38 3.89 -9.56 -1.54
C PRO A 38 2.53 -10.10 -1.08
N LEU A 39 2.29 -11.38 -1.34
CA LEU A 39 1.14 -12.09 -0.78
C LEU A 39 1.19 -11.98 0.74
N ALA A 40 0.15 -11.44 1.34
CA ALA A 40 -0.01 -11.47 2.78
C ALA A 40 -1.41 -11.99 3.11
N CYS A 41 -1.45 -13.00 3.96
CA CYS A 41 -2.70 -13.55 4.49
C CYS A 41 -3.46 -12.42 5.20
N GLN A 42 -4.78 -12.39 5.10
CA GLN A 42 -5.70 -11.58 5.92
C GLN A 42 -6.75 -12.55 6.47
N GLY A 43 -6.35 -13.34 7.47
CA GLY A 43 -7.28 -14.13 8.26
C GLY A 43 -8.12 -13.19 9.12
N CYS A 44 -9.44 -13.20 8.92
CA CYS A 44 -10.38 -12.36 9.66
C CYS A 44 -10.17 -12.51 11.18
N CYS A 45 -10.02 -11.37 11.88
CA CYS A 45 -9.97 -11.21 13.35
C CYS A 45 -8.65 -11.44 14.13
N PHE A 46 -7.47 -11.59 13.50
CA PHE A 46 -6.18 -11.67 14.24
C PHE A 46 -5.10 -10.69 13.72
N PRO A 47 -4.17 -10.20 14.58
CA PRO A 47 -3.12 -9.22 14.22
C PRO A 47 -2.00 -9.75 13.30
N CYS A 48 -2.20 -10.89 12.63
CA CYS A 48 -1.12 -11.65 11.98
C CYS A 48 -0.85 -11.28 10.50
N CYS A 49 -1.37 -10.15 10.02
CA CYS A 49 -1.60 -9.94 8.59
C CYS A 49 -1.22 -8.54 8.07
N LEU A 50 -0.38 -7.80 8.81
CA LEU A 50 0.03 -6.44 8.43
C LEU A 50 0.73 -6.42 7.09
N GLN A 51 0.20 -5.62 6.18
CA GLN A 51 0.72 -5.49 4.82
C GLN A 51 1.99 -4.63 4.79
N THR A 52 2.91 -4.96 3.91
CA THR A 52 4.11 -4.17 3.61
C THR A 52 4.23 -4.03 2.10
N MET A 53 4.60 -2.85 1.60
CA MET A 53 4.77 -2.60 0.17
C MET A 53 6.08 -1.85 -0.07
N ASP A 54 6.89 -2.38 -0.97
CA ASP A 54 8.16 -1.76 -1.39
C ASP A 54 7.92 -0.76 -2.51
N VAL A 55 8.68 0.34 -2.47
CA VAL A 55 8.67 1.40 -3.46
C VAL A 55 10.03 1.46 -4.12
N GLU A 56 10.10 1.15 -5.40
CA GLU A 56 11.34 1.19 -6.20
C GLU A 56 11.31 2.36 -7.17
N CYS A 57 12.40 3.15 -7.25
CA CYS A 57 12.55 4.27 -8.16
C CYS A 57 14.04 4.63 -8.38
N PRO A 58 14.63 4.39 -9.57
CA PRO A 58 14.07 3.63 -10.69
C PRO A 58 13.86 2.15 -10.31
N PRO A 59 13.15 1.36 -11.13
CA PRO A 59 12.95 -0.07 -10.87
C PRO A 59 14.28 -0.79 -10.61
N GLY A 60 14.33 -1.60 -9.56
CA GLY A 60 15.53 -2.25 -9.05
C GLY A 60 16.24 -1.52 -7.89
N THR A 61 15.86 -0.28 -7.58
CA THR A 61 16.39 0.49 -6.44
C THR A 61 15.26 0.85 -5.48
N VAL A 62 15.24 0.23 -4.29
CA VAL A 62 14.23 0.52 -3.26
C VAL A 62 14.54 1.87 -2.62
N VAL A 63 13.60 2.82 -2.72
CA VAL A 63 13.72 4.17 -2.15
C VAL A 63 12.92 4.35 -0.87
N GLY A 64 12.05 3.39 -0.56
CA GLY A 64 11.21 3.44 0.63
C GLY A 64 10.23 2.29 0.71
N ARG A 65 9.45 2.31 1.79
CA ARG A 65 8.50 1.25 2.12
C ARG A 65 7.25 1.82 2.76
N ILE A 66 6.12 1.18 2.51
CA ILE A 66 4.83 1.50 3.12
C ILE A 66 4.46 0.32 4.01
N GLU A 67 4.26 0.57 5.29
CA GLU A 67 3.90 -0.46 6.26
C GLU A 67 2.54 -0.16 6.89
N GLU A 68 1.66 -1.16 6.87
CA GLU A 68 0.39 -1.10 7.58
C GLU A 68 0.61 -1.25 9.09
N ARG A 69 -0.10 -0.45 9.86
CA ARG A 69 -0.11 -0.51 11.32
C ARG A 69 -1.39 -1.13 11.82
N TRP A 70 -1.22 -2.07 12.74
CA TRP A 70 -2.35 -2.67 13.41
C TRP A 70 -3.21 -1.62 14.10
N SER A 71 -4.51 -1.73 13.88
CA SER A 71 -5.50 -0.78 14.31
C SER A 71 -6.87 -1.48 14.28
N ILE A 72 -7.73 -1.13 15.24
CA ILE A 72 -9.01 -1.82 15.42
C ILE A 72 -10.07 -1.31 14.44
N LEU A 73 -10.08 0.00 14.16
CA LEU A 73 -11.22 0.66 13.50
C LEU A 73 -10.86 1.47 12.24
N THR A 74 -9.59 1.81 12.04
CA THR A 74 -9.14 2.73 10.98
C THR A 74 -7.86 2.20 10.37
N PRO A 75 -7.75 1.99 9.06
CA PRO A 75 -6.48 1.60 8.45
C PRO A 75 -5.44 2.71 8.67
N LYS A 76 -4.22 2.31 9.01
CA LYS A 76 -3.10 3.23 9.27
C LYS A 76 -1.88 2.75 8.52
N PHE A 77 -1.16 3.66 7.88
CA PHE A 77 0.07 3.35 7.16
C PHE A 77 1.18 4.31 7.56
N ASP A 78 2.38 3.77 7.74
CA ASP A 78 3.60 4.56 7.92
C ASP A 78 4.41 4.49 6.60
N ILE A 79 4.74 5.65 6.05
CA ILE A 79 5.59 5.79 4.85
C ILE A 79 7.03 5.98 5.33
N LYS A 80 7.91 5.08 4.93
CA LYS A 80 9.32 5.05 5.33
C LYS A 80 10.23 5.42 4.17
N ASN A 81 11.26 6.19 4.46
CA ASN A 81 12.37 6.44 3.54
C ASN A 81 13.29 5.19 3.43
N GLU A 82 14.33 5.28 2.61
CA GLU A 82 15.35 4.23 2.44
C GLU A 82 16.06 3.85 3.76
N ALA A 83 16.22 4.81 4.68
CA ALA A 83 16.79 4.57 6.01
C ALA A 83 15.81 3.84 6.97
N GLY A 84 14.58 3.55 6.53
CA GLY A 84 13.53 2.91 7.35
C GLY A 84 12.83 3.88 8.32
N GLU A 85 13.10 5.18 8.20
CA GLU A 85 12.50 6.21 9.04
C GLU A 85 11.14 6.61 8.49
N THR A 86 10.12 6.59 9.34
CA THR A 86 8.78 7.08 8.96
C THR A 86 8.83 8.59 8.70
N VAL A 87 8.57 8.99 7.47
CA VAL A 87 8.51 10.41 7.05
C VAL A 87 7.07 10.93 6.97
N LEU A 88 6.12 10.05 6.64
CA LEU A 88 4.70 10.38 6.53
C LEU A 88 3.85 9.31 7.21
N LYS A 89 2.66 9.71 7.64
CA LYS A 89 1.62 8.85 8.19
C LYS A 89 0.32 9.07 7.44
N ILE A 90 -0.33 7.98 7.06
CA ILE A 90 -1.63 8.00 6.42
C ILE A 90 -2.63 7.32 7.34
N LYS A 91 -3.77 7.96 7.60
CA LYS A 91 -4.87 7.40 8.37
C LYS A 91 -6.15 7.45 7.53
N GLY A 92 -6.74 6.29 7.31
CA GLY A 92 -8.02 6.19 6.61
C GLY A 92 -9.22 6.33 7.54
N PRO A 93 -10.43 6.30 6.97
CA PRO A 93 -11.68 6.49 7.71
C PRO A 93 -11.98 5.34 8.67
N ILE A 94 -12.88 5.60 9.62
CA ILE A 94 -13.42 4.57 10.53
C ILE A 94 -14.37 3.65 9.74
N CYS A 95 -14.20 2.34 9.89
CA CYS A 95 -15.06 1.29 9.30
C CYS A 95 -15.20 1.36 7.76
N GLN A 96 -14.49 0.50 7.03
CA GLN A 96 -14.64 0.33 5.57
C GLN A 96 -16.00 -0.29 5.13
N CYS A 97 -17.02 -0.31 5.98
CA CYS A 97 -18.35 -0.86 5.70
C CYS A 97 -19.31 0.16 5.06
N ASN A 98 -18.84 1.08 4.22
CA ASN A 98 -19.73 2.03 3.55
C ASN A 98 -19.77 1.79 2.03
N CYS A 99 -20.93 1.34 1.56
CA CYS A 99 -21.30 1.31 0.16
C CYS A 99 -21.24 2.73 -0.44
N CYS A 100 -20.35 2.93 -1.42
CA CYS A 100 -20.44 3.99 -2.43
C CYS A 100 -20.46 5.47 -1.93
N GLY A 101 -19.46 5.87 -1.15
CA GLY A 101 -19.19 7.29 -0.84
C GLY A 101 -17.71 7.66 -0.99
N ASP A 102 -17.41 8.96 -1.11
CA ASP A 102 -16.04 9.46 -1.11
C ASP A 102 -15.33 9.10 0.20
N VAL A 103 -14.04 8.77 0.10
CA VAL A 103 -13.21 8.39 1.24
C VAL A 103 -12.11 9.42 1.45
N GLU A 104 -12.10 10.07 2.60
CA GLU A 104 -11.05 10.99 3.00
C GLU A 104 -9.92 10.27 3.75
N PHE A 105 -8.68 10.58 3.37
CA PHE A 105 -7.47 10.10 4.03
C PHE A 105 -6.72 11.28 4.66
N GLU A 106 -6.38 11.16 5.93
CA GLU A 106 -5.54 12.14 6.63
C GLU A 106 -4.07 11.80 6.38
N VAL A 107 -3.30 12.76 5.87
CA VAL A 107 -1.85 12.65 5.64
C VAL A 107 -1.13 13.62 6.57
N SER A 108 -0.22 13.12 7.38
CA SER A 108 0.58 13.95 8.30
C SER A 108 2.07 13.66 8.17
N LEU A 109 2.87 14.72 8.22
CA LEU A 109 4.33 14.61 8.34
C LEU A 109 4.69 14.11 9.73
N LYS A 110 5.66 13.20 9.81
CA LYS A 110 6.30 12.92 11.10
C LYS A 110 7.37 13.98 11.32
N LEU A 111 7.08 14.96 12.18
CA LEU A 111 8.09 15.88 12.68
C LEU A 111 9.03 15.07 13.59
N SER A 112 10.31 15.00 13.23
CA SER A 112 11.37 14.56 14.12
C SER A 112 11.45 15.55 15.29
N GLN A 113 11.19 15.09 16.52
CA GLN A 113 11.66 15.78 17.72
C GLN A 113 13.15 15.51 17.89
#